data_AF-A0A519XS67-F1
#
_entry.id   AF-A0A519XS67-F1
#
_cell.length_a   1.000
_cell.length_b   1.000
_cell.length_c   1.000
_cell.angle_alpha   90.00
_cell.angle_beta   90.00
_cell.angle_gamma   90.00
#
_symmetry.space_group_name_H-M   'P 1'
#
loop_
_entity.id
_entity.type
_entity.pdbx_description
1 polymer ?
#
loop_
_entity_poly.entity_id
_entity_poly.type
_entity_poly.pdbx_seq_one_letter_code
_entity_poly.pdbx_strand_id
1 'polypeptide(L)'
;IDVFDLELDTKNVDDFVKIVKALEPTFGGVNLEDIKAPECFEIERRLKEEMNIPVMHDDQHGTAIISGAALLNAIEIQKKKIDKIKVVVSGAGAAAVSCSKMYLSLGVKAENLVMFDINGLITTERTDLDDMRMSFATTRKDIKNIGDAMKGADVFIGLSAGNVIQPEMLVGMAKNPIVFAMANPNPEIAYELAVKTRKDIIMATGRSDYPNQVNNVLGFPYIFRGALDVRATTINEAMKIAAVKAIAELAKKSVPEAVNLAYNARNLKFGRDYIIPKPVDFRLITEVSIAVAKAAIESGVARKNITDWDAYHEELRKRLGLDDVIMRAITNKAKSDPKRVVFAEADNYKILKAAQIVKDEGIAIPILLGNKEKIQDIIDAHALELDGVEIIDQMQNPAKTKQYADALYKKRQRKGISASDATKLLRDRNYYGASMVEFGEA
;
A
#
# COMPACT_ATOMS: atom_id res chain seq x y z
N ILE A 1 14.09 12.38 5.60
CA ILE A 1 13.99 13.84 5.34
C ILE A 1 14.43 14.48 6.63
N ASP A 2 15.30 15.48 6.58
CA ASP A 2 15.64 16.25 7.77
C ASP A 2 14.47 17.18 8.08
N VAL A 3 13.86 16.99 9.24
CA VAL A 3 12.65 17.71 9.68
C VAL A 3 12.93 18.43 11.00
N PHE A 4 12.25 19.54 11.20
CA PHE A 4 12.28 20.33 12.42
C PHE A 4 10.84 20.66 12.80
N ASP A 5 10.47 20.37 14.04
CA ASP A 5 9.19 20.78 14.57
C ASP A 5 9.26 22.25 14.98
N LEU A 6 8.26 23.02 14.57
CA LEU A 6 8.18 24.46 14.79
C LEU A 6 6.80 24.85 15.31
N GLU A 7 6.69 24.98 16.62
CA GLU A 7 5.47 25.43 17.27
C GLU A 7 5.38 26.96 17.26
N LEU A 8 4.30 27.50 16.70
CA LEU A 8 4.06 28.93 16.66
C LEU A 8 3.04 29.33 17.73
N ASP A 9 3.46 30.17 18.68
CA ASP A 9 2.56 30.77 19.68
C ASP A 9 1.78 31.94 19.09
N THR A 10 0.91 31.65 18.12
CA THR A 10 -0.04 32.61 17.56
C THR A 10 -1.36 31.93 17.21
N LYS A 11 -2.45 32.68 17.37
CA LYS A 11 -3.80 32.28 16.96
C LYS A 11 -4.32 33.11 15.79
N ASN A 12 -3.56 34.13 15.36
CA ASN A 12 -3.91 35.00 14.26
C ASN A 12 -3.37 34.41 12.94
N VAL A 13 -4.26 34.29 11.94
CA VAL A 13 -3.93 33.71 10.63
C VAL A 13 -2.87 34.53 9.89
N ASP A 14 -2.94 35.87 9.92
CA ASP A 14 -1.98 36.74 9.25
C ASP A 14 -0.59 36.61 9.83
N ASP A 15 -0.48 36.59 11.17
CA ASP A 15 0.79 36.41 11.87
C ASP A 15 1.39 35.03 11.57
N PHE A 16 0.56 33.97 11.59
CA PHE A 16 0.99 32.62 11.26
C PHE A 16 1.58 32.56 9.84
N VAL A 17 0.81 33.04 8.85
CA VAL A 17 1.24 33.05 7.44
C VAL A 17 2.53 33.85 7.27
N LYS A 18 2.62 35.03 7.91
CA LYS A 18 3.81 35.90 7.85
C LYS A 18 5.05 35.20 8.41
N ILE A 19 4.93 34.54 9.56
CA ILE A 19 6.05 33.84 10.20
C ILE A 19 6.53 32.68 9.32
N VAL A 20 5.62 31.81 8.87
CA VAL A 20 5.98 30.65 8.02
C VAL A 20 6.64 31.10 6.72
N LYS A 21 6.10 32.13 6.06
CA LYS A 21 6.71 32.71 4.85
C LYS A 21 8.11 33.24 5.08
N ALA A 22 8.36 33.90 6.22
CA ALA A 22 9.68 34.42 6.54
C ALA A 22 10.75 33.32 6.66
N LEU A 23 10.33 32.07 6.90
CA LEU A 23 11.20 30.90 7.01
C LEU A 23 11.43 30.17 5.68
N GLU A 24 10.77 30.58 4.58
CA GLU A 24 10.92 29.98 3.24
C GLU A 24 12.38 29.79 2.79
N PRO A 25 13.32 30.73 3.03
CA PRO A 25 14.72 30.55 2.62
C PRO A 25 15.44 29.38 3.29
N THR A 26 14.97 28.91 4.46
CA THR A 26 15.59 27.84 5.23
C THR A 26 15.05 26.46 4.82
N PHE A 27 13.75 26.37 4.55
CA PHE A 27 13.06 25.09 4.37
C PHE A 27 12.83 24.74 2.91
N GLY A 28 12.91 23.44 2.60
CA GLY A 28 12.58 22.93 1.26
C GLY A 28 11.07 22.70 1.05
N GLY A 29 10.27 22.70 2.11
CA GLY A 29 8.83 22.47 2.11
C GLY A 29 8.25 22.67 3.51
N VAL A 30 6.93 22.83 3.62
CA VAL A 30 6.20 23.06 4.87
C VAL A 30 5.08 22.03 5.01
N ASN A 31 5.13 21.24 6.07
CA ASN A 31 4.02 20.39 6.49
C ASN A 31 3.23 21.11 7.59
N LEU A 32 1.94 21.38 7.35
CA LEU A 32 1.04 21.96 8.36
C LEU A 32 0.33 20.84 9.11
N GLU A 33 0.31 20.94 10.44
CA GLU A 33 -0.21 19.91 11.34
C GLU A 33 -1.09 20.54 12.42
N ASP A 34 -2.15 19.85 12.84
CA ASP A 34 -2.96 20.17 14.03
C ASP A 34 -3.51 21.62 14.09
N ILE A 35 -3.79 22.19 12.91
CA ILE A 35 -4.43 23.52 12.81
C ILE A 35 -5.94 23.34 12.74
N LYS A 36 -6.65 23.97 13.69
CA LYS A 36 -8.12 23.90 13.72
C LYS A 36 -8.76 24.49 12.46
N ALA A 37 -9.93 23.96 12.11
CA ALA A 37 -10.81 24.57 11.13
C ALA A 37 -11.64 25.71 11.76
N PRO A 38 -12.00 26.77 11.00
CA PRO A 38 -11.75 26.94 9.56
C PRO A 38 -10.38 27.56 9.21
N GLU A 39 -9.59 28.02 10.20
CA GLU A 39 -8.36 28.78 9.96
C GLU A 39 -7.32 28.02 9.12
N CYS A 40 -7.24 26.69 9.28
CA CYS A 40 -6.33 25.84 8.52
C CYS A 40 -6.49 25.92 7.00
N PHE A 41 -7.71 26.17 6.50
CA PHE A 41 -7.96 26.31 5.07
C PHE A 41 -7.37 27.60 4.51
N GLU A 42 -7.57 28.71 5.23
CA GLU A 42 -7.08 30.01 4.80
C GLU A 42 -5.55 30.09 4.92
N ILE A 43 -4.99 29.54 6.00
CA ILE A 43 -3.53 29.40 6.16
C ILE A 43 -2.93 28.61 5.00
N GLU A 44 -3.48 27.43 4.70
CA GLU A 44 -2.94 26.60 3.61
C GLU A 44 -3.08 27.29 2.25
N ARG A 45 -4.25 27.87 1.94
CA ARG A 45 -4.50 28.58 0.68
C ARG A 45 -3.47 29.68 0.46
N ARG A 46 -3.29 30.55 1.45
CA ARG A 46 -2.35 31.67 1.39
C ARG A 46 -0.91 31.21 1.30
N LEU A 47 -0.48 30.24 2.10
CA LEU A 47 0.89 29.73 2.02
C LEU A 47 1.20 29.10 0.65
N LYS A 48 0.25 28.38 0.04
CA LYS A 48 0.40 27.84 -1.31
C LYS A 48 0.47 28.91 -2.40
N GLU A 49 -0.25 30.02 -2.23
CA GLU A 49 -0.25 31.15 -3.19
C GLU A 49 1.00 32.04 -3.02
N GLU A 50 1.47 32.20 -1.78
CA GLU A 50 2.46 33.20 -1.43
C GLU A 50 3.89 32.66 -1.32
N MET A 51 4.10 31.33 -1.31
CA MET A 51 5.42 30.67 -1.21
C MET A 51 5.80 29.90 -2.48
N ASN A 52 7.10 29.67 -2.68
CA ASN A 52 7.64 28.91 -3.82
C ASN A 52 8.17 27.53 -3.43
N ILE A 53 7.78 27.01 -2.27
CA ILE A 53 8.12 25.67 -1.78
C ILE A 53 6.83 24.89 -1.50
N PRO A 54 6.84 23.55 -1.59
CA PRO A 54 5.66 22.73 -1.37
C PRO A 54 5.10 22.92 0.05
N VAL A 55 3.83 23.30 0.12
CA VAL A 55 3.05 23.38 1.36
C VAL A 55 1.94 22.33 1.30
N MET A 56 1.81 21.51 2.34
CA MET A 56 0.74 20.53 2.47
C MET A 56 0.30 20.46 3.92
N HIS A 57 -1.01 20.40 4.15
CA HIS A 57 -1.56 20.09 5.46
C HIS A 57 -1.85 18.59 5.59
N ASP A 58 -1.21 17.91 6.55
CA ASP A 58 -1.28 16.44 6.62
C ASP A 58 -2.67 15.94 7.05
N ASP A 59 -3.28 16.54 8.08
CA ASP A 59 -4.65 16.18 8.51
C ASP A 59 -5.68 16.23 7.37
N GLN A 60 -5.49 17.16 6.42
CA GLN A 60 -6.35 17.29 5.26
C GLN A 60 -5.96 16.32 4.16
N HIS A 61 -4.75 16.45 3.62
CA HIS A 61 -4.36 15.78 2.38
C HIS A 61 -3.80 14.39 2.63
N GLY A 62 -3.09 14.17 3.74
CA GLY A 62 -2.62 12.85 4.17
C GLY A 62 -3.79 11.89 4.30
N THR A 63 -4.78 12.24 5.13
CA THR A 63 -5.99 11.41 5.32
C THR A 63 -6.70 11.12 3.99
N ALA A 64 -6.82 12.12 3.12
CA ALA A 64 -7.48 11.98 1.81
C ALA A 64 -6.74 11.04 0.86
N ILE A 65 -5.41 11.11 0.82
CA ILE A 65 -4.59 10.25 -0.05
C ILE A 65 -4.64 8.80 0.42
N ILE A 66 -4.47 8.57 1.72
CA ILE A 66 -4.42 7.23 2.29
C ILE A 66 -5.79 6.55 2.21
N SER A 67 -6.86 7.27 2.55
CA SER A 67 -8.23 6.76 2.40
C SER A 67 -8.63 6.57 0.94
N GLY A 68 -8.17 7.43 0.02
CA GLY A 68 -8.34 7.26 -1.42
C GLY A 68 -7.71 5.98 -1.94
N ALA A 69 -6.48 5.67 -1.50
CA ALA A 69 -5.79 4.43 -1.89
C ALA A 69 -6.51 3.19 -1.37
N ALA A 70 -6.91 3.22 -0.09
CA ALA A 70 -7.72 2.17 0.52
C ALA A 70 -9.06 1.98 -0.22
N LEU A 71 -9.73 3.06 -0.63
CA LEU A 71 -10.99 3.02 -1.35
C LEU A 71 -10.83 2.32 -2.70
N LEU A 72 -9.83 2.69 -3.51
CA LEU A 72 -9.57 2.06 -4.83
C LEU A 72 -9.39 0.55 -4.71
N ASN A 73 -8.64 0.11 -3.70
CA ASN A 73 -8.41 -1.31 -3.46
C ASN A 73 -9.66 -2.02 -2.93
N ALA A 74 -10.42 -1.39 -2.01
CA ALA A 74 -11.65 -1.95 -1.48
C ALA A 74 -12.73 -2.11 -2.55
N ILE A 75 -12.90 -1.13 -3.45
CA ILE A 75 -13.88 -1.25 -4.55
C ILE A 75 -13.49 -2.34 -5.54
N GLU A 76 -12.20 -2.54 -5.79
CA GLU A 76 -11.69 -3.60 -6.67
C GLU A 76 -12.01 -4.98 -6.11
N ILE A 77 -11.66 -5.22 -4.83
CA ILE A 77 -11.96 -6.47 -4.13
C ILE A 77 -13.47 -6.74 -4.12
N GLN A 78 -14.28 -5.72 -3.86
CA GLN A 78 -15.74 -5.83 -3.81
C GLN A 78 -16.41 -5.80 -5.19
N LYS A 79 -15.62 -5.67 -6.27
CA LYS A 79 -16.06 -5.60 -7.68
C LYS A 79 -17.10 -4.50 -7.94
N LYS A 80 -16.92 -3.34 -7.30
CA LYS A 80 -17.77 -2.15 -7.47
C LYS A 80 -17.15 -1.20 -8.50
N LYS A 81 -18.00 -0.42 -9.19
CA LYS A 81 -17.56 0.64 -10.10
C LYS A 81 -17.60 1.98 -9.39
N ILE A 82 -16.50 2.73 -9.40
CA ILE A 82 -16.34 3.97 -8.63
C ILE A 82 -17.38 5.05 -9.00
N ASP A 83 -17.82 5.07 -10.26
CA ASP A 83 -18.82 6.00 -10.78
C ASP A 83 -20.27 5.64 -10.39
N LYS A 84 -20.48 4.49 -9.73
CA LYS A 84 -21.80 3.99 -9.31
C LYS A 84 -21.96 3.82 -7.80
N ILE A 85 -20.87 3.91 -7.03
CA ILE A 85 -20.95 3.73 -5.58
C ILE A 85 -21.67 4.90 -4.92
N LYS A 86 -22.53 4.59 -3.95
CA LYS A 86 -23.14 5.58 -3.05
C LYS A 86 -22.28 5.76 -1.81
N VAL A 87 -21.85 7.00 -1.57
CA VAL A 87 -20.92 7.35 -0.50
C VAL A 87 -21.63 8.20 0.54
N VAL A 88 -21.54 7.78 1.80
CA VAL A 88 -22.04 8.53 2.95
C VAL A 88 -20.85 8.99 3.77
N VAL A 89 -20.74 10.29 3.98
CA VAL A 89 -19.66 10.90 4.78
C VAL A 89 -20.25 11.45 6.08
N SER A 90 -19.76 10.96 7.22
CA SER A 90 -20.05 11.49 8.55
C SER A 90 -18.91 12.41 8.96
N GLY A 91 -19.19 13.71 9.08
CA GLY A 91 -18.22 14.76 9.34
C GLY A 91 -18.12 15.72 8.17
N ALA A 92 -17.93 17.00 8.48
CA ALA A 92 -17.72 18.09 7.52
C ALA A 92 -16.50 18.96 7.92
N GLY A 93 -15.55 18.37 8.65
CA GLY A 93 -14.27 19.00 8.98
C GLY A 93 -13.30 18.98 7.80
N ALA A 94 -12.09 19.49 8.04
CA ALA A 94 -11.06 19.61 7.00
C ALA A 94 -10.68 18.27 6.36
N ALA A 95 -10.50 17.22 7.17
CA ALA A 95 -10.27 15.86 6.68
C ALA A 95 -11.43 15.34 5.82
N ALA A 96 -12.68 15.51 6.28
CA ALA A 96 -13.87 15.01 5.57
C ALA A 96 -14.08 15.66 4.20
N VAL A 97 -13.90 16.99 4.16
CA VAL A 97 -13.95 17.76 2.92
C VAL A 97 -12.83 17.33 1.97
N SER A 98 -11.59 17.23 2.46
CA SER A 98 -10.44 16.83 1.64
C SER A 98 -10.59 15.41 1.08
N CYS A 99 -10.99 14.45 1.92
CA CYS A 99 -11.28 13.07 1.49
C CYS A 99 -12.37 13.04 0.42
N SER A 100 -13.44 13.81 0.62
CA SER A 100 -14.54 13.87 -0.35
C SER A 100 -14.11 14.46 -1.69
N LYS A 101 -13.31 15.55 -1.69
CA LYS A 101 -12.72 16.09 -2.93
C LYS A 101 -11.84 15.05 -3.63
N MET A 102 -11.01 14.33 -2.87
CA MET A 102 -10.18 13.25 -3.42
C MET A 102 -11.03 12.15 -4.06
N TYR A 103 -12.09 11.69 -3.40
CA TYR A 103 -12.98 10.67 -3.97
C TYR A 103 -13.65 11.13 -5.27
N LEU A 104 -14.08 12.39 -5.34
CA LEU A 104 -14.62 12.96 -6.58
C LEU A 104 -13.55 12.98 -7.69
N SER A 105 -12.32 13.41 -7.38
CA SER A 105 -11.18 13.38 -8.31
C SER A 105 -10.82 11.98 -8.79
N LEU A 106 -11.05 10.95 -7.96
CA LEU A 106 -10.85 9.54 -8.32
C LEU A 106 -11.99 8.96 -9.18
N GLY A 107 -13.14 9.63 -9.24
CA GLY A 107 -14.25 9.26 -10.11
C GLY A 107 -15.58 8.98 -9.41
N VAL A 108 -15.70 9.21 -8.10
CA VAL A 108 -17.00 9.20 -7.43
C VAL A 108 -17.84 10.35 -7.99
N LYS A 109 -19.10 10.07 -8.33
CA LYS A 109 -20.00 11.11 -8.82
C LYS A 109 -20.54 11.96 -7.68
N ALA A 110 -20.58 13.27 -7.89
CA ALA A 110 -21.06 14.22 -6.88
C ALA A 110 -22.50 13.90 -6.42
N GLU A 111 -23.39 13.49 -7.34
CA GLU A 111 -24.77 13.12 -6.99
C GLU A 111 -24.90 11.86 -6.11
N ASN A 112 -23.84 11.05 -6.02
CA ASN A 112 -23.81 9.82 -5.24
C ASN A 112 -23.15 10.00 -3.86
N LEU A 113 -22.57 11.18 -3.59
CA LEU A 113 -21.93 11.50 -2.31
C LEU A 113 -22.84 12.40 -1.49
N VAL A 114 -23.09 12.02 -0.24
CA VAL A 114 -23.82 12.85 0.73
C VAL A 114 -22.98 13.03 1.98
N MET A 115 -23.00 14.24 2.54
CA MET A 115 -22.17 14.63 3.68
C MET A 115 -23.04 15.12 4.84
N PHE A 116 -22.66 14.74 6.05
CA PHE A 116 -23.31 15.14 7.28
C PHE A 116 -22.35 15.93 8.17
N ASP A 117 -22.84 16.99 8.77
CA ASP A 117 -22.17 17.67 9.89
C ASP A 117 -22.93 17.45 11.20
N ILE A 118 -22.56 18.17 12.26
CA ILE A 118 -23.23 18.07 13.57
C ILE A 118 -24.71 18.47 13.52
N ASN A 119 -25.11 19.31 12.55
CA ASN A 119 -26.46 19.81 12.36
C ASN A 119 -27.27 18.93 11.36
N GLY A 120 -26.68 17.86 10.83
CA GLY A 120 -27.35 16.89 9.97
C GLY A 120 -26.84 16.92 8.52
N LEU A 121 -27.71 16.56 7.57
CA LEU A 121 -27.38 16.51 6.16
C LEU A 121 -27.04 17.91 5.62
N ILE A 122 -25.98 18.02 4.84
CA ILE A 122 -25.66 19.25 4.11
C ILE A 122 -26.56 19.33 2.87
N THR A 123 -27.50 20.27 2.89
CA THR A 123 -28.45 20.52 1.79
C THR A 123 -28.30 21.94 1.25
N THR A 124 -28.85 22.19 0.06
CA THR A 124 -28.78 23.50 -0.60
C THR A 124 -29.52 24.62 0.15
N GLU A 125 -30.39 24.27 1.10
CA GLU A 125 -31.16 25.21 1.93
C GLU A 125 -30.42 25.65 3.21
N ARG A 126 -29.28 25.03 3.55
CA ARG A 126 -28.45 25.41 4.71
C ARG A 126 -27.82 26.79 4.46
N THR A 127 -27.84 27.66 5.47
CA THR A 127 -27.28 29.03 5.39
C THR A 127 -26.16 29.30 6.41
N ASP A 128 -25.81 28.30 7.21
CA ASP A 128 -24.84 28.37 8.31
C ASP A 128 -23.45 27.79 7.95
N LEU A 129 -23.24 27.48 6.67
CA LEU A 129 -22.05 26.78 6.18
C LEU A 129 -21.21 27.68 5.27
N ASP A 130 -19.90 27.50 5.31
CA ASP A 130 -18.96 28.11 4.37
C ASP A 130 -19.05 27.49 2.96
N ASP A 131 -18.50 28.19 1.97
CA ASP A 131 -18.51 27.78 0.56
C ASP A 131 -17.92 26.38 0.34
N MET A 132 -16.91 26.01 1.14
CA MET A 132 -16.24 24.74 0.98
C MET A 132 -17.15 23.57 1.37
N ARG A 133 -17.87 23.69 2.49
CA ARG A 133 -18.86 22.70 2.91
C ARG A 133 -20.09 22.71 1.99
N MET A 134 -20.54 23.90 1.57
CA MET A 134 -21.67 24.04 0.65
C MET A 134 -21.41 23.41 -0.73
N SER A 135 -20.15 23.26 -1.14
CA SER A 135 -19.81 22.51 -2.36
C SER A 135 -20.22 21.02 -2.34
N PHE A 136 -20.55 20.48 -1.16
CA PHE A 136 -21.07 19.12 -0.97
C PHE A 136 -22.57 19.07 -0.67
N ALA A 137 -23.28 20.19 -0.83
CA ALA A 137 -24.72 20.23 -0.62
C ALA A 137 -25.46 19.34 -1.61
N THR A 138 -26.36 18.50 -1.08
CA THR A 138 -27.23 17.65 -1.90
C THR A 138 -28.61 18.26 -2.07
N THR A 139 -29.26 17.96 -3.19
CA THR A 139 -30.67 18.27 -3.47
C THR A 139 -31.61 17.10 -3.14
N ARG A 140 -31.07 15.99 -2.64
CA ARG A 140 -31.86 14.80 -2.27
C ARG A 140 -32.76 15.08 -1.07
N LYS A 141 -34.05 14.75 -1.22
CA LYS A 141 -35.09 14.97 -0.20
C LYS A 141 -35.51 13.70 0.54
N ASP A 142 -35.05 12.54 0.06
CA ASP A 142 -35.39 11.23 0.62
C ASP A 142 -34.52 10.87 1.84
N ILE A 143 -33.44 11.62 2.10
CA ILE A 143 -32.56 11.46 3.26
C ILE A 143 -32.93 12.50 4.31
N LYS A 144 -33.32 12.07 5.51
CA LYS A 144 -33.57 12.97 6.65
C LYS A 144 -32.51 12.88 7.75
N ASN A 145 -31.87 11.73 7.86
CA ASN A 145 -30.82 11.45 8.84
C ASN A 145 -29.80 10.47 8.24
N ILE A 146 -28.70 10.25 8.95
CA ILE A 146 -27.62 9.36 8.50
C ILE A 146 -28.10 7.92 8.29
N GLY A 147 -29.05 7.43 9.10
CA GLY A 147 -29.65 6.10 8.93
C GLY A 147 -30.38 5.93 7.60
N ASP A 148 -31.04 6.98 7.11
CA ASP A 148 -31.66 6.99 5.78
C ASP A 148 -30.61 6.96 4.67
N ALA A 149 -29.52 7.72 4.81
CA ALA A 149 -28.43 7.73 3.84
C ALA A 149 -27.69 6.38 3.76
N MET A 150 -27.56 5.69 4.88
CA MET A 150 -26.89 4.39 4.97
C MET A 150 -27.66 3.27 4.26
N LYS A 151 -28.98 3.41 4.06
CA LYS A 151 -29.80 2.42 3.36
C LYS A 151 -29.33 2.29 1.91
N GLY A 152 -28.79 1.13 1.56
CA GLY A 152 -28.23 0.84 0.25
C GLY A 152 -26.97 1.63 -0.10
N ALA A 153 -26.30 2.24 0.88
CA ALA A 153 -24.99 2.85 0.68
C ALA A 153 -23.93 1.77 0.40
N ASP A 154 -22.97 2.06 -0.48
CA ASP A 154 -21.84 1.18 -0.78
C ASP A 154 -20.66 1.46 0.13
N VAL A 155 -20.47 2.74 0.47
CA VAL A 155 -19.31 3.22 1.21
C VAL A 155 -19.76 4.16 2.33
N PHE A 156 -19.23 3.93 3.53
CA PHE A 156 -19.31 4.85 4.65
C PHE A 156 -17.92 5.38 4.99
N ILE A 157 -17.81 6.70 5.16
CA ILE A 157 -16.59 7.40 5.55
C ILE A 157 -16.88 8.18 6.83
N GLY A 158 -16.27 7.76 7.93
CA GLY A 158 -16.35 8.39 9.23
C GLY A 158 -15.13 9.24 9.51
N LEU A 159 -15.33 10.55 9.65
CA LEU A 159 -14.35 11.56 10.03
C LEU A 159 -15.00 12.54 11.02
N SER A 160 -15.67 11.99 12.03
CA SER A 160 -16.54 12.71 12.96
C SER A 160 -16.34 12.27 14.41
N ALA A 161 -17.42 12.17 15.20
CA ALA A 161 -17.38 11.67 16.57
C ALA A 161 -17.46 10.14 16.61
N GLY A 162 -16.91 9.55 17.67
CA GLY A 162 -16.99 8.11 17.90
C GLY A 162 -18.41 7.63 18.24
N ASN A 163 -18.68 6.36 17.96
CA ASN A 163 -19.95 5.66 18.30
C ASN A 163 -21.23 6.26 17.68
N VAL A 164 -21.12 6.97 16.56
CA VAL A 164 -22.27 7.55 15.84
C VAL A 164 -23.00 6.55 14.93
N ILE A 165 -22.35 5.43 14.57
CA ILE A 165 -22.94 4.39 13.71
C ILE A 165 -23.38 3.19 14.54
N GLN A 166 -24.64 2.80 14.37
CA GLN A 166 -25.24 1.64 15.03
C GLN A 166 -25.24 0.40 14.10
N PRO A 167 -25.22 -0.84 14.65
CA PRO A 167 -25.24 -2.07 13.85
C PRO A 167 -26.36 -2.15 12.80
N GLU A 168 -27.54 -1.63 13.11
CA GLU A 168 -28.71 -1.66 12.23
C GLU A 168 -28.47 -0.84 10.96
N MET A 169 -27.70 0.26 11.06
CA MET A 169 -27.32 1.07 9.91
C MET A 169 -26.38 0.29 8.98
N LEU A 170 -25.45 -0.49 9.54
CA LEU A 170 -24.59 -1.38 8.76
C LEU A 170 -25.39 -2.48 8.07
N VAL A 171 -26.42 -3.03 8.72
CA VAL A 171 -27.33 -4.02 8.09
C VAL A 171 -28.07 -3.41 6.90
N GLY A 172 -28.46 -2.14 6.98
CA GLY A 172 -29.12 -1.41 5.90
C GLY A 172 -28.27 -1.11 4.67
N MET A 173 -26.93 -1.18 4.77
CA MET A 173 -26.02 -0.91 3.65
C MET A 173 -26.14 -1.94 2.53
N ALA A 174 -25.68 -1.58 1.33
CA ALA A 174 -25.62 -2.48 0.19
C ALA A 174 -24.79 -3.75 0.48
N LYS A 175 -24.92 -4.75 -0.38
CA LYS A 175 -24.05 -5.94 -0.34
C LYS A 175 -22.60 -5.51 -0.52
N ASN A 176 -21.68 -6.20 0.16
CA ASN A 176 -20.24 -5.95 0.11
C ASN A 176 -19.85 -4.51 0.53
N PRO A 177 -20.30 -4.01 1.69
CA PRO A 177 -20.11 -2.62 2.07
C PRO A 177 -18.65 -2.34 2.42
N ILE A 178 -18.23 -1.10 2.20
CA ILE A 178 -16.92 -0.57 2.58
C ILE A 178 -17.15 0.46 3.68
N VAL A 179 -16.47 0.32 4.82
CA VAL A 179 -16.69 1.17 5.99
C VAL A 179 -15.35 1.62 6.52
N PHE A 180 -15.06 2.91 6.39
CA PHE A 180 -13.86 3.53 6.94
C PHE A 180 -14.29 4.35 8.16
N ALA A 181 -14.08 3.82 9.37
CA ALA A 181 -14.41 4.50 10.63
C ALA A 181 -13.11 5.06 11.24
N MET A 182 -12.78 6.30 10.90
CA MET A 182 -11.43 6.87 11.11
C MET A 182 -11.35 7.87 12.26
N ALA A 183 -12.44 8.09 13.02
CA ALA A 183 -12.35 8.87 14.25
C ALA A 183 -11.39 8.24 15.26
N ASN A 184 -10.61 9.09 15.93
CA ASN A 184 -9.68 8.72 16.99
C ASN A 184 -10.08 9.39 18.32
N PRO A 185 -9.84 8.75 19.49
CA PRO A 185 -9.36 7.37 19.66
C PRO A 185 -10.47 6.31 19.47
N ASN A 186 -11.73 6.74 19.50
CA ASN A 186 -12.90 5.89 19.35
C ASN A 186 -13.51 6.08 17.96
N PRO A 187 -13.51 5.04 17.10
CA PRO A 187 -14.12 5.10 15.78
C PRO A 187 -15.63 5.33 15.83
N GLU A 188 -16.21 5.72 14.69
CA GLU A 188 -17.66 5.87 14.51
C GLU A 188 -18.44 4.59 14.84
N ILE A 189 -17.81 3.42 14.64
CA ILE A 189 -18.26 2.11 15.11
C ILE A 189 -17.04 1.24 15.40
N ALA A 190 -17.06 0.52 16.52
CA ALA A 190 -15.97 -0.39 16.89
C ALA A 190 -15.76 -1.49 15.83
N TYR A 191 -14.49 -1.84 15.57
CA TYR A 191 -14.10 -2.79 14.53
C TYR A 191 -14.77 -4.16 14.72
N GLU A 192 -14.67 -4.72 15.91
CA GLU A 192 -15.22 -6.05 16.23
C GLU A 192 -16.73 -6.07 16.09
N LEU A 193 -17.40 -4.98 16.50
CA LEU A 193 -18.85 -4.86 16.38
C LEU A 193 -19.28 -4.83 14.90
N ALA A 194 -18.60 -4.04 14.07
CA ALA A 194 -18.90 -3.93 12.65
C ALA A 194 -18.65 -5.26 11.90
N VAL A 195 -17.49 -5.89 12.11
CA VAL A 195 -17.15 -7.19 11.48
C VAL A 195 -18.08 -8.31 11.95
N LYS A 196 -18.47 -8.31 13.24
CA LYS A 196 -19.48 -9.26 13.76
C LYS A 196 -20.86 -9.04 13.13
N THR A 197 -21.23 -7.78 12.87
CA THR A 197 -22.53 -7.40 12.31
C THR A 197 -22.64 -7.72 10.83
N ARG A 198 -21.57 -7.48 10.05
CA ARG A 198 -21.57 -7.67 8.59
C ARG A 198 -20.36 -8.50 8.13
N LYS A 199 -20.60 -9.77 7.80
CA LYS A 199 -19.55 -10.69 7.35
C LYS A 199 -18.94 -10.37 5.98
N ASP A 200 -19.58 -9.53 5.17
CA ASP A 200 -19.15 -9.11 3.83
C ASP A 200 -18.47 -7.74 3.79
N ILE A 201 -18.27 -7.10 4.95
CA ILE A 201 -17.67 -5.78 5.10
C ILE A 201 -16.17 -5.78 4.76
N ILE A 202 -15.68 -4.72 4.10
CA ILE A 202 -14.27 -4.33 4.20
C ILE A 202 -14.23 -3.13 5.13
N MET A 203 -13.46 -3.25 6.20
CA MET A 203 -13.37 -2.23 7.23
C MET A 203 -11.96 -1.67 7.33
N ALA A 204 -11.87 -0.37 7.52
CA ALA A 204 -10.63 0.35 7.81
C ALA A 204 -10.86 1.30 9.00
N THR A 205 -9.81 1.56 9.77
CA THR A 205 -9.87 2.50 10.90
C THR A 205 -8.59 3.34 10.97
N GLY A 206 -8.57 4.38 11.81
CA GLY A 206 -7.34 5.12 12.12
C GLY A 206 -6.37 4.37 13.04
N ARG A 207 -6.83 3.27 13.68
CA ARG A 207 -6.07 2.58 14.73
C ARG A 207 -5.14 1.51 14.17
N SER A 208 -4.00 1.33 14.83
CA SER A 208 -2.94 0.40 14.42
C SER A 208 -3.16 -1.05 14.82
N ASP A 209 -4.06 -1.30 15.76
CA ASP A 209 -4.38 -2.63 16.28
C ASP A 209 -5.33 -3.44 15.40
N TYR A 210 -5.89 -2.83 14.34
CA TYR A 210 -6.77 -3.49 13.38
C TYR A 210 -6.18 -3.58 11.97
N PRO A 211 -6.72 -4.50 11.14
CA PRO A 211 -6.48 -4.49 9.69
C PRO A 211 -6.78 -3.13 9.05
N ASN A 212 -6.16 -2.90 7.88
CA ASN A 212 -6.44 -1.72 7.05
C ASN A 212 -6.37 -0.38 7.79
N GLN A 213 -5.27 -0.13 8.51
CA GLN A 213 -5.07 1.17 9.16
C GLN A 213 -4.90 2.27 8.11
N VAL A 214 -5.79 3.27 8.13
CA VAL A 214 -5.63 4.53 7.39
C VAL A 214 -4.83 5.48 8.27
N ASN A 215 -3.53 5.57 8.00
CA ASN A 215 -2.61 6.44 8.72
C ASN A 215 -1.77 7.28 7.75
N ASN A 216 -1.72 8.59 8.00
CA ASN A 216 -1.06 9.57 7.14
C ASN A 216 0.44 9.33 6.96
N VAL A 217 1.10 8.62 7.90
CA VAL A 217 2.51 8.23 7.82
C VAL A 217 2.85 7.46 6.53
N LEU A 218 1.86 6.81 5.91
CA LEU A 218 1.99 6.12 4.63
C LEU A 218 2.18 7.08 3.45
N GLY A 219 1.92 8.37 3.64
CA GLY A 219 1.85 9.38 2.58
C GLY A 219 2.91 10.45 2.72
N PHE A 220 2.78 11.34 3.72
CA PHE A 220 3.53 12.59 3.75
C PHE A 220 5.05 12.44 3.63
N PRO A 221 5.75 11.46 4.27
CA PRO A 221 7.21 11.38 4.16
C PRO A 221 7.64 11.17 2.71
N TYR A 222 6.87 10.39 1.96
CA TYR A 222 7.23 9.97 0.61
C TYR A 222 6.74 10.97 -0.45
N ILE A 223 5.62 11.65 -0.18
CA ILE A 223 5.14 12.78 -1.00
C ILE A 223 6.15 13.92 -0.93
N PHE A 224 6.56 14.33 0.27
CA PHE A 224 7.59 15.35 0.42
C PHE A 224 8.91 14.89 -0.18
N ARG A 225 9.32 13.63 -0.02
CA ARG A 225 10.57 13.14 -0.62
C ARG A 225 10.56 13.32 -2.15
N GLY A 226 9.49 12.89 -2.82
CA GLY A 226 9.33 13.06 -4.27
C GLY A 226 9.31 14.54 -4.68
N ALA A 227 8.52 15.36 -3.99
CA ALA A 227 8.43 16.80 -4.25
C ALA A 227 9.78 17.52 -4.07
N LEU A 228 10.52 17.21 -3.02
CA LEU A 228 11.81 17.82 -2.69
C LEU A 228 12.91 17.40 -3.68
N ASP A 229 12.93 16.14 -4.15
CA ASP A 229 13.97 15.65 -5.06
C ASP A 229 13.93 16.30 -6.45
N VAL A 230 12.73 16.69 -6.90
CA VAL A 230 12.50 17.45 -8.14
C VAL A 230 12.35 18.95 -7.90
N ARG A 231 12.53 19.40 -6.65
CA ARG A 231 12.37 20.79 -6.22
C ARG A 231 11.04 21.38 -6.68
N ALA A 232 9.94 20.66 -6.50
CA ALA A 232 8.61 21.13 -6.85
C ALA A 232 8.32 22.50 -6.22
N THR A 233 7.55 23.35 -6.88
CA THR A 233 7.07 24.62 -6.32
C THR A 233 5.87 24.44 -5.41
N THR A 234 5.11 23.34 -5.60
CA THR A 234 3.88 23.04 -4.86
C THR A 234 3.62 21.53 -4.84
N ILE A 235 2.64 21.08 -4.04
CA ILE A 235 2.04 19.74 -4.11
C ILE A 235 0.64 19.89 -4.69
N ASN A 236 0.50 19.64 -5.99
CA ASN A 236 -0.76 19.80 -6.72
C ASN A 236 -1.60 18.51 -6.75
N GLU A 237 -2.81 18.60 -7.31
CA GLU A 237 -3.75 17.45 -7.37
C GLU A 237 -3.19 16.25 -8.16
N ALA A 238 -2.44 16.49 -9.24
CA ALA A 238 -1.84 15.40 -10.02
C ALA A 238 -0.87 14.57 -9.16
N MET A 239 -0.04 15.24 -8.35
CA MET A 239 0.87 14.58 -7.40
C MET A 239 0.12 13.77 -6.33
N LYS A 240 -0.98 14.30 -5.79
CA LYS A 240 -1.79 13.59 -4.79
C LYS A 240 -2.46 12.34 -5.38
N ILE A 241 -3.02 12.44 -6.59
CA ILE A 241 -3.60 11.30 -7.31
C ILE A 241 -2.53 10.26 -7.63
N ALA A 242 -1.32 10.67 -8.00
CA ALA A 242 -0.20 9.76 -8.22
C ALA A 242 0.18 9.01 -6.94
N ALA A 243 0.22 9.70 -5.79
CA ALA A 243 0.46 9.08 -4.49
C ALA A 243 -0.63 8.05 -4.14
N VAL A 244 -1.91 8.40 -4.31
CA VAL A 244 -3.06 7.49 -4.12
C VAL A 244 -2.86 6.19 -4.91
N LYS A 245 -2.58 6.32 -6.21
CA LYS A 245 -2.42 5.17 -7.10
C LYS A 245 -1.19 4.34 -6.73
N ALA A 246 -0.08 4.98 -6.40
CA ALA A 246 1.15 4.27 -6.00
C ALA A 246 0.95 3.45 -4.72
N ILE A 247 0.28 4.01 -3.71
CA ILE A 247 -0.03 3.31 -2.46
C ILE A 247 -1.00 2.15 -2.71
N ALA A 248 -2.02 2.37 -3.54
CA ALA A 248 -2.98 1.33 -3.91
C ALA A 248 -2.30 0.15 -4.62
N GLU A 249 -1.46 0.43 -5.62
CA GLU A 249 -0.72 -0.60 -6.36
C GLU A 249 0.33 -1.31 -5.50
N LEU A 250 0.99 -0.61 -4.57
CA LEU A 250 1.94 -1.23 -3.65
C LEU A 250 1.28 -2.31 -2.77
N ALA A 251 0.04 -2.11 -2.32
CA ALA A 251 -0.68 -3.10 -1.52
C ALA A 251 -0.89 -4.44 -2.26
N LYS A 252 -0.86 -4.40 -3.61
CA LYS A 252 -1.05 -5.56 -4.49
C LYS A 252 0.22 -6.36 -4.73
N LYS A 253 1.40 -5.79 -4.44
CA LYS A 253 2.71 -6.43 -4.63
C LYS A 253 3.05 -7.35 -3.46
N SER A 254 3.78 -8.44 -3.72
CA SER A 254 4.33 -9.36 -2.70
C SER A 254 4.95 -8.62 -1.51
N VAL A 255 4.42 -8.84 -0.30
CA VAL A 255 4.88 -8.12 0.90
C VAL A 255 6.23 -8.69 1.39
N PRO A 256 7.26 -7.83 1.62
CA PRO A 256 8.55 -8.27 2.13
C PRO A 256 8.45 -9.00 3.47
N GLU A 257 9.33 -9.97 3.69
CA GLU A 257 9.36 -10.74 4.94
C GLU A 257 9.62 -9.85 6.16
N ALA A 258 10.49 -8.84 6.04
CA ALA A 258 10.76 -7.88 7.11
C ALA A 258 9.48 -7.19 7.61
N VAL A 259 8.55 -6.86 6.71
CA VAL A 259 7.26 -6.25 7.05
C VAL A 259 6.34 -7.27 7.72
N ASN A 260 6.29 -8.51 7.22
CA ASN A 260 5.53 -9.58 7.86
C ASN A 260 6.00 -9.84 9.30
N LEU A 261 7.31 -9.92 9.52
CA LEU A 261 7.91 -10.11 10.83
C LEU A 261 7.61 -8.93 11.78
N ALA A 262 7.72 -7.70 11.30
CA ALA A 262 7.43 -6.51 12.10
C ALA A 262 6.00 -6.45 12.66
N TYR A 263 5.05 -7.10 11.98
CA TYR A 263 3.63 -7.17 12.38
C TYR A 263 3.20 -8.55 12.90
N ASN A 264 4.14 -9.46 13.17
CA ASN A 264 3.85 -10.85 13.57
C ASN A 264 2.86 -11.56 12.63
N ALA A 265 2.86 -11.17 11.35
CA ALA A 265 2.00 -11.72 10.33
C ALA A 265 2.73 -12.85 9.60
N ARG A 266 2.00 -13.92 9.25
CA ARG A 266 2.60 -15.04 8.49
C ARG A 266 2.75 -14.72 7.01
N ASN A 267 1.72 -14.10 6.42
CA ASN A 267 1.70 -13.71 5.02
C ASN A 267 0.63 -12.63 4.79
N LEU A 268 1.02 -11.36 4.85
CA LEU A 268 0.18 -10.24 4.42
C LEU A 268 0.03 -10.33 2.89
N LYS A 269 -1.22 -10.44 2.43
CA LYS A 269 -1.57 -10.54 1.02
C LYS A 269 -2.76 -9.66 0.73
N PHE A 270 -2.75 -9.02 -0.44
CA PHE A 270 -3.85 -8.21 -0.92
C PHE A 270 -5.20 -8.91 -0.78
N GLY A 271 -6.12 -8.28 -0.06
CA GLY A 271 -7.39 -8.88 0.31
C GLY A 271 -8.17 -8.03 1.31
N ARG A 272 -9.26 -8.59 1.82
CA ARG A 272 -10.22 -7.85 2.68
C ARG A 272 -9.58 -7.25 3.93
N ASP A 273 -8.55 -7.92 4.47
CA ASP A 273 -7.81 -7.49 5.67
C ASP A 273 -6.46 -6.81 5.34
N TYR A 274 -6.18 -6.57 4.05
CA TYR A 274 -4.97 -5.89 3.59
C TYR A 274 -5.24 -5.15 2.26
N ILE A 275 -5.87 -3.98 2.36
CA ILE A 275 -6.16 -3.08 1.24
C ILE A 275 -5.17 -1.92 1.13
N ILE A 276 -4.26 -1.80 2.09
CA ILE A 276 -3.29 -0.72 2.18
C ILE A 276 -1.98 -1.25 2.79
N PRO A 277 -0.79 -0.82 2.32
CA PRO A 277 0.48 -1.25 2.89
C PRO A 277 0.62 -0.82 4.36
N LYS A 278 1.59 -1.43 5.05
CA LYS A 278 1.91 -1.07 6.44
C LYS A 278 2.92 0.08 6.50
N PRO A 279 2.88 0.94 7.54
CA PRO A 279 3.81 2.05 7.73
C PRO A 279 5.30 1.71 7.59
N VAL A 280 5.72 0.52 8.05
CA VAL A 280 7.13 0.10 7.98
C VAL A 280 7.52 -0.52 6.64
N ASP A 281 6.62 -0.53 5.66
CA ASP A 281 6.90 -1.05 4.32
C ASP A 281 7.87 -0.12 3.59
N PHE A 282 9.15 -0.50 3.62
CA PHE A 282 10.24 0.28 3.05
C PHE A 282 10.07 0.58 1.55
N ARG A 283 9.22 -0.17 0.83
CA ARG A 283 8.94 0.08 -0.59
C ARG A 283 8.17 1.39 -0.80
N LEU A 284 7.54 1.94 0.24
CA LEU A 284 6.83 3.23 0.15
C LEU A 284 7.73 4.36 -0.36
N ILE A 285 9.01 4.39 0.05
CA ILE A 285 9.94 5.44 -0.40
C ILE A 285 10.22 5.38 -1.89
N THR A 286 10.33 4.19 -2.49
CA THR A 286 10.59 4.09 -3.92
C THR A 286 9.30 4.31 -4.70
N GLU A 287 8.24 3.60 -4.35
CA GLU A 287 7.00 3.60 -5.13
C GLU A 287 6.28 4.95 -5.09
N VAL A 288 6.11 5.52 -3.90
CA VAL A 288 5.34 6.77 -3.73
C VAL A 288 6.16 7.98 -4.17
N SER A 289 7.44 8.09 -3.76
CA SER A 289 8.27 9.25 -4.11
C SER A 289 8.54 9.33 -5.61
N ILE A 290 8.75 8.20 -6.30
CA ILE A 290 8.91 8.20 -7.76
C ILE A 290 7.61 8.63 -8.45
N ALA A 291 6.46 8.10 -8.04
CA ALA A 291 5.18 8.48 -8.63
C ALA A 291 4.90 9.99 -8.45
N VAL A 292 5.18 10.53 -7.27
CA VAL A 292 5.01 11.96 -6.98
C VAL A 292 5.99 12.82 -7.77
N ALA A 293 7.26 12.41 -7.87
CA ALA A 293 8.27 13.11 -8.67
C ALA A 293 7.90 13.15 -10.16
N LYS A 294 7.42 12.03 -10.73
CA LYS A 294 6.91 11.97 -12.10
C LYS A 294 5.76 12.94 -12.30
N ALA A 295 4.75 12.89 -11.44
CA ALA A 295 3.60 13.77 -11.53
C ALA A 295 3.96 15.27 -11.38
N ALA A 296 4.95 15.60 -10.54
CA ALA A 296 5.46 16.97 -10.40
C ALA A 296 6.13 17.47 -11.68
N ILE A 297 6.89 16.61 -12.37
CA ILE A 297 7.53 16.93 -13.66
C ILE A 297 6.47 17.07 -14.76
N GLU A 298 5.56 16.10 -14.86
CA GLU A 298 4.49 16.09 -15.88
C GLU A 298 3.52 17.26 -15.74
N SER A 299 3.22 17.69 -14.51
CA SER A 299 2.35 18.85 -14.26
C SER A 299 3.09 20.19 -14.32
N GLY A 300 4.40 20.19 -14.58
CA GLY A 300 5.19 21.41 -14.79
C GLY A 300 5.55 22.18 -13.52
N VAL A 301 5.33 21.60 -12.33
CA VAL A 301 5.67 22.25 -11.05
C VAL A 301 7.09 21.92 -10.57
N ALA A 302 7.76 20.95 -11.19
CA ALA A 302 9.15 20.60 -10.90
C ALA A 302 10.14 21.63 -11.45
N ARG A 303 11.19 21.93 -10.67
CA ARG A 303 12.32 22.78 -11.09
C ARG A 303 13.58 21.97 -11.43
N LYS A 304 13.59 20.67 -11.14
CA LYS A 304 14.64 19.73 -11.50
C LYS A 304 14.01 18.50 -12.13
N ASN A 305 14.51 18.14 -13.32
CA ASN A 305 14.07 16.92 -14.01
C ASN A 305 14.92 15.71 -13.59
N ILE A 306 14.27 14.55 -13.52
CA ILE A 306 14.91 13.24 -13.39
C ILE A 306 14.79 12.57 -14.75
N THR A 307 15.91 12.22 -15.35
CA THR A 307 15.97 11.58 -16.68
C THR A 307 16.25 10.08 -16.61
N ASP A 308 16.86 9.62 -15.52
CA ASP A 308 17.16 8.21 -15.24
C ASP A 308 16.39 7.77 -13.99
N TRP A 309 15.27 7.08 -14.22
CA TRP A 309 14.39 6.63 -13.16
C TRP A 309 14.94 5.43 -12.39
N ASP A 310 15.78 4.60 -13.04
CA ASP A 310 16.41 3.45 -12.40
C ASP A 310 17.50 3.93 -11.43
N ALA A 311 18.31 4.90 -11.85
CA ALA A 311 19.29 5.53 -10.96
C ALA A 311 18.63 6.22 -9.76
N TYR A 312 17.51 6.92 -9.97
CA TYR A 312 16.77 7.56 -8.88
C TYR A 312 16.15 6.54 -7.92
N HIS A 313 15.59 5.43 -8.46
CA HIS A 313 15.10 4.33 -7.64
C HIS A 313 16.21 3.76 -6.73
N GLU A 314 17.40 3.52 -7.28
CA GLU A 314 18.55 3.05 -6.51
C GLU A 314 19.05 4.06 -5.48
N GLU A 315 19.01 5.36 -5.79
CA GLU A 315 19.32 6.42 -4.82
C GLU A 315 18.39 6.37 -3.62
N LEU A 316 17.07 6.24 -3.84
CA LEU A 316 16.08 6.16 -2.78
C LEU A 316 16.26 4.91 -1.90
N ARG A 317 16.60 3.76 -2.50
CA ARG A 317 16.91 2.53 -1.73
C ARG A 317 18.13 2.71 -0.84
N LYS A 318 19.21 3.31 -1.35
CA LYS A 318 20.44 3.56 -0.56
C LYS A 318 20.18 4.41 0.68
N ARG A 319 19.25 5.38 0.59
CA ARG A 319 18.89 6.26 1.73
C ARG A 319 18.30 5.52 2.93
N LEU A 320 17.71 4.34 2.71
CA LEU A 320 17.18 3.52 3.80
C LEU A 320 18.26 2.71 4.52
N GLY A 321 19.52 2.75 4.08
CA GLY A 321 20.59 1.94 4.64
C GLY A 321 20.39 0.44 4.46
N LEU A 322 19.50 0.04 3.53
CA LEU A 322 19.18 -1.37 3.26
C LEU A 322 20.28 -2.11 2.48
N ASP A 323 21.38 -1.44 2.13
CA ASP A 323 22.43 -2.03 1.30
C ASP A 323 23.69 -2.39 2.09
N ASP A 324 23.92 -3.69 2.19
CA ASP A 324 25.27 -4.22 2.02
C ASP A 324 25.62 -4.10 0.52
N VAL A 325 26.43 -3.10 0.15
CA VAL A 325 26.77 -2.74 -1.24
C VAL A 325 27.24 -3.95 -2.06
N ILE A 326 27.86 -4.93 -1.39
CA ILE A 326 28.37 -6.18 -1.97
C ILE A 326 27.21 -7.08 -2.41
N MET A 327 26.20 -7.28 -1.55
CA MET A 327 25.05 -8.12 -1.86
C MET A 327 24.29 -7.60 -3.08
N ARG A 328 24.14 -6.28 -3.21
CA ARG A 328 23.51 -5.70 -4.40
C ARG A 328 24.30 -5.94 -5.68
N ALA A 329 25.62 -5.77 -5.65
CA ALA A 329 26.46 -6.03 -6.83
C ALA A 329 26.31 -7.49 -7.31
N ILE A 330 26.24 -8.43 -6.36
CA ILE A 330 26.00 -9.85 -6.62
C ILE A 330 24.59 -10.06 -7.20
N THR A 331 23.56 -9.49 -6.58
CA THR A 331 22.16 -9.62 -7.04
C THR A 331 21.97 -9.04 -8.45
N ASN A 332 22.51 -7.85 -8.74
CA ASN A 332 22.40 -7.25 -10.07
C ASN A 332 23.14 -8.06 -11.14
N LYS A 333 24.29 -8.64 -10.80
CA LYS A 333 25.00 -9.55 -11.70
C LYS A 333 24.17 -10.81 -11.97
N ALA A 334 23.52 -11.37 -10.96
CA ALA A 334 22.63 -12.51 -11.13
C ALA A 334 21.41 -12.18 -12.01
N LYS A 335 20.75 -11.03 -11.79
CA LYS A 335 19.61 -10.57 -12.62
C LYS A 335 19.95 -10.35 -14.09
N SER A 336 21.20 -10.00 -14.42
CA SER A 336 21.62 -9.76 -15.82
C SER A 336 21.71 -11.03 -16.67
N ASP A 337 21.86 -12.19 -16.04
CA ASP A 337 21.94 -13.50 -16.69
C ASP A 337 21.35 -14.56 -15.75
N PRO A 338 20.01 -14.58 -15.57
CA PRO A 338 19.35 -15.43 -14.59
C PRO A 338 19.62 -16.91 -14.87
N LYS A 339 20.25 -17.60 -13.91
CA LYS A 339 20.52 -19.04 -14.00
C LYS A 339 19.35 -19.85 -13.46
N ARG A 340 19.28 -21.13 -13.83
CA ARG A 340 18.35 -22.05 -13.20
C ARG A 340 18.93 -22.45 -11.83
N VAL A 341 18.10 -22.51 -10.80
CA VAL A 341 18.57 -22.77 -9.43
C VAL A 341 17.69 -23.83 -8.78
N VAL A 342 18.29 -24.93 -8.34
CA VAL A 342 17.58 -26.03 -7.66
C VAL A 342 17.40 -25.72 -6.19
N PHE A 343 16.16 -25.74 -5.73
CA PHE A 343 15.79 -25.68 -4.32
C PHE A 343 15.50 -27.11 -3.83
N ALA A 344 16.50 -27.74 -3.23
CA ALA A 344 16.50 -29.16 -2.89
C ALA A 344 15.51 -29.55 -1.77
N GLU A 345 15.06 -28.61 -0.95
CA GLU A 345 14.16 -28.85 0.20
C GLU A 345 12.82 -28.13 0.02
N ALA A 346 12.22 -28.26 -1.16
CA ALA A 346 11.02 -27.52 -1.51
C ALA A 346 9.76 -27.93 -0.72
N ASP A 347 9.81 -28.96 0.13
CA ASP A 347 8.75 -29.27 1.10
C ASP A 347 8.84 -28.45 2.41
N ASN A 348 9.66 -27.40 2.42
CA ASN A 348 9.74 -26.43 3.51
C ASN A 348 9.26 -25.05 3.05
N TYR A 349 8.31 -24.45 3.80
CA TYR A 349 7.78 -23.11 3.55
C TYR A 349 8.87 -22.06 3.32
N LYS A 350 9.94 -22.07 4.12
CA LYS A 350 11.03 -21.07 4.00
C LYS A 350 11.76 -21.18 2.65
N ILE A 351 11.93 -22.40 2.15
CA ILE A 351 12.60 -22.68 0.88
C ILE A 351 11.70 -22.27 -0.30
N LEU A 352 10.41 -22.59 -0.23
CA LEU A 352 9.43 -22.13 -1.22
C LEU A 352 9.32 -20.61 -1.26
N LYS A 353 9.37 -19.95 -0.09
CA LYS A 353 9.37 -18.49 -0.02
C LYS A 353 10.63 -17.88 -0.64
N ALA A 354 11.80 -18.47 -0.39
CA ALA A 354 13.04 -18.05 -1.03
C ALA A 354 12.98 -18.21 -2.56
N ALA A 355 12.44 -19.33 -3.04
CA ALA A 355 12.22 -19.55 -4.47
C ALA A 355 11.25 -18.50 -5.08
N GLN A 356 10.20 -18.12 -4.35
CA GLN A 356 9.28 -17.07 -4.78
C GLN A 356 9.98 -15.72 -4.89
N ILE A 357 10.77 -15.33 -3.88
CA ILE A 357 11.53 -14.07 -3.91
C ILE A 357 12.47 -14.05 -5.11
N VAL A 358 13.21 -15.13 -5.34
CA VAL A 358 14.15 -15.26 -6.46
C VAL A 358 13.45 -15.13 -7.81
N LYS A 359 12.25 -15.70 -7.95
CA LYS A 359 11.39 -15.58 -9.13
C LYS A 359 10.87 -14.15 -9.31
N ASP A 360 10.20 -13.61 -8.29
CA ASP A 360 9.55 -12.30 -8.32
C ASP A 360 10.55 -11.18 -8.59
N GLU A 361 11.77 -11.30 -8.07
CA GLU A 361 12.85 -10.34 -8.29
C GLU A 361 13.64 -10.55 -9.59
N GLY A 362 13.38 -11.63 -10.33
CA GLY A 362 14.10 -11.97 -11.57
C GLY A 362 15.57 -12.35 -11.36
N ILE A 363 15.94 -12.86 -10.19
CA ILE A 363 17.33 -13.21 -9.84
C ILE A 363 17.76 -14.51 -10.52
N ALA A 364 16.87 -15.49 -10.56
CA ALA A 364 17.10 -16.82 -11.14
C ALA A 364 15.77 -17.48 -11.50
N ILE A 365 15.84 -18.58 -12.24
CA ILE A 365 14.71 -19.44 -12.61
C ILE A 365 14.67 -20.61 -11.61
N PRO A 366 13.81 -20.58 -10.58
CA PRO A 366 13.81 -21.64 -9.57
C PRO A 366 13.31 -22.97 -10.14
N ILE A 367 13.84 -24.07 -9.60
CA ILE A 367 13.34 -25.44 -9.79
C ILE A 367 13.13 -26.04 -8.39
N LEU A 368 11.93 -26.50 -8.10
CA LEU A 368 11.56 -27.06 -6.82
C LEU A 368 11.73 -28.57 -6.84
N LEU A 369 12.57 -29.11 -5.95
CA LEU A 369 12.81 -30.55 -5.87
C LEU A 369 12.13 -31.13 -4.63
N GLY A 370 11.27 -32.12 -4.82
CA GLY A 370 10.59 -32.82 -3.74
C GLY A 370 9.26 -33.44 -4.15
N ASN A 371 8.51 -33.91 -3.14
CA ASN A 371 7.22 -34.54 -3.39
C ASN A 371 6.21 -33.51 -3.92
N LYS A 372 5.70 -33.74 -5.13
CA LYS A 372 4.87 -32.77 -5.85
C LYS A 372 3.59 -32.38 -5.10
N GLU A 373 2.92 -33.36 -4.49
CA GLU A 373 1.67 -33.14 -3.73
C GLU A 373 1.93 -32.27 -2.50
N LYS A 374 2.92 -32.63 -1.68
CA LYS A 374 3.28 -31.84 -0.48
C LYS A 374 3.69 -30.41 -0.81
N ILE A 375 4.46 -30.23 -1.89
CA ILE A 375 4.87 -28.90 -2.34
C ILE A 375 3.64 -28.08 -2.73
N GLN A 376 2.72 -28.67 -3.51
CA GLN A 376 1.49 -28.00 -3.92
C GLN A 376 0.61 -27.65 -2.71
N ASP A 377 0.48 -28.55 -1.73
CA ASP A 377 -0.28 -28.31 -0.50
C ASP A 377 0.26 -27.09 0.26
N ILE A 378 1.58 -26.94 0.36
CA ILE A 378 2.20 -25.79 1.04
C ILE A 378 2.02 -24.52 0.21
N ILE A 379 2.16 -24.60 -1.12
CA ILE A 379 1.91 -23.47 -2.02
C ILE A 379 0.48 -22.95 -1.84
N ASP A 380 -0.50 -23.84 -1.85
CA ASP A 380 -1.92 -23.52 -1.76
C ASP A 380 -2.28 -23.01 -0.36
N ALA A 381 -1.82 -23.69 0.70
CA ALA A 381 -2.06 -23.30 2.09
C ALA A 381 -1.50 -21.92 2.45
N HIS A 382 -0.41 -21.52 1.79
CA HIS A 382 0.25 -20.23 2.02
C HIS A 382 0.03 -19.21 0.89
N ALA A 383 -0.75 -19.55 -0.13
CA ALA A 383 -1.03 -18.72 -1.29
C ALA A 383 0.23 -18.12 -1.94
N LEU A 384 1.28 -18.93 -2.07
CA LEU A 384 2.57 -18.56 -2.68
C LEU A 384 2.43 -18.45 -4.21
N GLU A 385 3.03 -17.43 -4.82
CA GLU A 385 2.90 -17.15 -6.26
C GLU A 385 4.02 -17.83 -7.07
N LEU A 386 4.03 -19.15 -7.04
CA LEU A 386 5.03 -19.99 -7.71
C LEU A 386 4.54 -20.56 -9.05
N ASP A 387 3.56 -19.89 -9.69
CA ASP A 387 3.04 -20.31 -11.00
C ASP A 387 4.15 -20.38 -12.05
N GLY A 388 4.14 -21.45 -12.85
CA GLY A 388 5.15 -21.69 -13.89
C GLY A 388 6.52 -22.13 -13.38
N VAL A 389 6.71 -22.29 -12.06
CA VAL A 389 7.93 -22.86 -11.50
C VAL A 389 7.91 -24.38 -11.66
N GLU A 390 9.01 -24.95 -12.17
CA GLU A 390 9.13 -26.38 -12.40
C GLU A 390 9.23 -27.13 -11.06
N ILE A 391 8.38 -28.15 -10.86
CA ILE A 391 8.42 -29.05 -9.70
C ILE A 391 8.85 -30.44 -10.17
N ILE A 392 9.98 -30.93 -9.65
CA ILE A 392 10.53 -32.24 -9.97
C ILE A 392 10.44 -33.13 -8.73
N ASP A 393 9.80 -34.28 -8.89
CA ASP A 393 9.83 -35.36 -7.91
C ASP A 393 10.80 -36.45 -8.40
N GLN A 394 11.97 -36.56 -7.75
CA GLN A 394 12.99 -37.52 -8.15
C GLN A 394 12.53 -38.98 -8.01
N MET A 395 11.53 -39.25 -7.15
CA MET A 395 10.98 -40.58 -6.97
C MET A 395 10.06 -40.99 -8.13
N GLN A 396 9.54 -40.02 -8.89
CA GLN A 396 8.64 -40.25 -10.02
C GLN A 396 9.35 -40.30 -11.38
N ASN A 397 10.69 -40.12 -11.42
CA ASN A 397 11.47 -40.13 -12.65
C ASN A 397 12.61 -41.17 -12.65
N PRO A 398 12.28 -42.48 -12.63
CA PRO A 398 13.26 -43.55 -12.47
C PRO A 398 14.30 -43.63 -13.60
N ALA A 399 13.91 -43.27 -14.84
CA ALA A 399 14.82 -43.27 -15.98
C ALA A 399 15.95 -42.24 -15.79
N LYS A 400 15.61 -41.03 -15.34
CA LYS A 400 16.55 -39.94 -15.12
C LYS A 400 17.42 -40.17 -13.89
N THR A 401 16.80 -40.66 -12.80
CA THR A 401 17.53 -41.12 -11.61
C THR A 401 18.56 -42.19 -11.96
N LYS A 402 18.23 -43.15 -12.83
CA LYS A 402 19.19 -44.17 -13.27
C LYS A 402 20.35 -43.56 -14.06
N GLN A 403 20.06 -42.66 -15.00
CA GLN A 403 21.09 -41.97 -15.79
C GLN A 403 22.10 -41.22 -14.90
N TYR A 404 21.61 -40.47 -13.92
CA TYR A 404 22.44 -39.77 -12.97
C TYR A 404 23.23 -40.74 -12.07
N ALA A 405 22.60 -41.84 -11.63
CA ALA A 405 23.24 -42.83 -10.78
C ALA A 405 24.39 -43.55 -11.51
N ASP A 406 24.20 -43.88 -12.78
CA ASP A 406 25.23 -44.47 -13.63
C ASP A 406 26.43 -43.53 -13.81
N ALA A 407 26.19 -42.23 -13.99
CA ALA A 407 27.26 -41.23 -14.07
C ALA A 407 27.99 -41.05 -12.73
N LEU A 408 27.27 -40.97 -11.61
CA LEU A 408 27.84 -40.89 -10.27
C LEU A 408 28.71 -42.12 -9.97
N TYR A 409 28.22 -43.32 -10.30
CA TYR A 409 28.96 -44.56 -10.16
C TYR A 409 30.24 -44.55 -10.97
N LYS A 410 30.18 -44.24 -12.28
CA LYS A 410 31.39 -44.17 -13.14
C LYS A 410 32.47 -43.24 -12.56
N LYS A 411 32.06 -42.13 -11.94
CA LYS A 411 32.95 -41.13 -11.34
C LYS A 411 33.53 -41.56 -9.98
N ARG A 412 32.78 -42.32 -9.19
CA ARG A 412 33.11 -42.61 -7.78
C ARG A 412 33.38 -44.09 -7.48
N GLN A 413 33.29 -44.99 -8.45
CA GLN A 413 33.55 -46.41 -8.27
C GLN A 413 34.92 -46.72 -7.65
N ARG A 414 35.97 -45.95 -8.00
CA ARG A 414 37.32 -46.10 -7.43
C ARG A 414 37.47 -45.51 -6.02
N LYS A 415 36.43 -44.84 -5.52
CA LYS A 415 36.35 -44.25 -4.17
C LYS A 415 35.33 -44.99 -3.30
N GLY A 416 34.99 -46.23 -3.64
CA GLY A 416 34.18 -47.12 -2.81
C GLY A 416 32.65 -47.00 -3.00
N ILE A 417 32.16 -46.26 -4.00
CA ILE A 417 30.71 -46.19 -4.28
C ILE A 417 30.31 -47.30 -5.25
N SER A 418 29.44 -48.23 -4.83
CA SER A 418 28.85 -49.23 -5.73
C SER A 418 27.70 -48.65 -6.57
N ALA A 419 27.28 -49.35 -7.63
CA ALA A 419 26.12 -48.94 -8.43
C ALA A 419 24.82 -48.88 -7.60
N SER A 420 24.67 -49.77 -6.62
CA SER A 420 23.55 -49.74 -5.67
C SER A 420 23.63 -48.51 -4.76
N ASP A 421 24.82 -48.18 -4.26
CA ASP A 421 25.02 -46.99 -3.41
C ASP A 421 24.75 -45.71 -4.19
N ALA A 422 25.21 -45.60 -5.43
CA ALA A 422 24.93 -44.46 -6.29
C ALA A 422 23.43 -44.25 -6.50
N THR A 423 22.68 -45.33 -6.76
CA THR A 423 21.21 -45.28 -6.89
C THR A 423 20.55 -44.84 -5.59
N LYS A 424 21.03 -45.32 -4.43
CA LYS A 424 20.50 -44.94 -3.12
C LYS A 424 20.75 -43.47 -2.80
N LEU A 425 21.96 -42.97 -3.11
CA LEU A 425 22.33 -41.57 -2.91
C LEU A 425 21.44 -40.62 -3.71
N LEU A 426 21.03 -40.99 -4.93
CA LEU A 426 20.16 -40.13 -5.74
C LEU A 426 18.70 -40.05 -5.28
N ARG A 427 18.31 -40.80 -4.25
CA ARG A 427 17.04 -40.53 -3.55
C ARG A 427 17.12 -39.27 -2.72
N ASP A 428 18.32 -38.92 -2.25
CA ASP A 428 18.60 -37.67 -1.56
C ASP A 428 18.58 -36.51 -2.57
N ARG A 429 17.79 -35.49 -2.22
CA ARG A 429 17.53 -34.35 -3.08
C ARG A 429 18.78 -33.51 -3.35
N ASN A 430 19.74 -33.46 -2.43
CA ASN A 430 21.00 -32.74 -2.65
C ASN A 430 21.85 -33.42 -3.72
N TYR A 431 21.92 -34.77 -3.70
CA TYR A 431 22.64 -35.52 -4.73
C TYR A 431 21.95 -35.45 -6.09
N TYR A 432 20.62 -35.52 -6.11
CA TYR A 432 19.85 -35.37 -7.34
C TYR A 432 19.99 -33.96 -7.92
N GLY A 433 19.84 -32.92 -7.11
CA GLY A 433 20.03 -31.52 -7.51
C GLY A 433 21.44 -31.22 -8.02
N ALA A 434 22.47 -31.74 -7.35
CA ALA A 434 23.85 -31.63 -7.84
C ALA A 434 24.06 -32.34 -9.19
N SER A 435 23.37 -33.47 -9.41
CA SER A 435 23.39 -34.16 -10.70
C SER A 435 22.69 -33.35 -11.79
N MET A 436 21.58 -32.67 -11.49
CA MET A 436 20.94 -31.76 -12.46
C MET A 436 21.91 -30.68 -12.95
N VAL A 437 22.68 -30.07 -12.03
CA VAL A 437 23.70 -29.08 -12.39
C VAL A 437 24.80 -29.68 -13.26
N GLU A 438 25.31 -30.87 -12.90
CA GLU A 438 26.35 -31.54 -13.69
C GLU A 438 25.89 -31.89 -15.12
N PHE A 439 24.61 -32.18 -15.30
CA PHE A 439 24.01 -32.49 -16.61
C PHE A 439 23.51 -31.25 -17.37
N GLY A 440 23.75 -30.03 -16.86
CA GLY A 440 23.34 -28.78 -17.51
C GLY A 440 21.83 -28.54 -17.48
N GLU A 441 21.12 -29.20 -16.57
CA GLU A 441 19.68 -29.08 -16.41
C GLU A 441 19.27 -28.05 -15.34
N ALA A 442 20.23 -27.57 -14.57
CA ALA A 442 20.12 -26.45 -13.66
C ALA A 442 21.38 -25.58 -13.74
#